data_AF-A0AAU4GS90-F1
#
_entry.id   AF-A0AAU4GS90-F1
#
_cell.length_a   1.000
_cell.length_b   1.000
_cell.length_c   1.000
_cell.angle_alpha   90.00
_cell.angle_beta   90.00
_cell.angle_gamma   90.00
#
_symmetry.space_group_name_H-M   'P 1'
#
loop_
_entity.id
_entity.type
_entity.pdbx_description
1 polymer ?
#
loop_
_entity_poly.entity_id
_entity_poly.type
_entity_poly.pdbx_seq_one_letter_code
_entity_poly.pdbx_strand_id
1 'polypeptide(L)'
;MGAGPRELLIEARHAAELSRQELAARARTSRPTLSAYEHGRKSPTLDTTARLPAETGFELASWDRPSTPRNWPAAKSWPCSIGPKHETSRTCTH
;
A
#
# COMPACT_ATOMS: atom_id res chain seq x y z
N MET A 1 13.47 -1.31 -1.58
CA MET A 1 12.83 -1.42 -0.25
C MET A 1 11.37 -1.07 -0.44
N GLY A 2 10.44 -1.99 -0.17
CA GLY A 2 9.01 -1.66 -0.26
C GLY A 2 8.65 -0.68 0.86
N ALA A 3 7.92 0.39 0.53
CA ALA A 3 7.47 1.36 1.52
C ALA A 3 6.52 0.67 2.52
N GLY A 4 6.86 0.71 3.80
CA GLY A 4 5.99 0.21 4.86
C GLY A 4 4.81 1.16 5.10
N PRO A 5 3.82 0.76 5.91
CA PRO A 5 2.66 1.60 6.23
C PRO A 5 3.02 2.97 6.79
N ARG A 6 4.12 3.06 7.53
CA ARG A 6 4.68 4.30 8.08
C ARG A 6 5.12 5.24 6.96
N GLU A 7 5.95 4.75 6.05
CA GLU A 7 6.47 5.54 4.94
C GLU A 7 5.33 6.04 4.06
N LEU A 8 4.37 5.16 3.72
CA LEU A 8 3.20 5.55 2.92
C LEU A 8 2.40 6.69 3.57
N LEU A 9 2.23 6.67 4.89
CA LEU A 9 1.54 7.73 5.62
C LEU A 9 2.31 9.06 5.58
N ILE A 10 3.63 9.01 5.74
CA ILE A 10 4.50 10.19 5.68
C ILE A 10 4.44 10.80 4.28
N GLU A 11 4.64 9.98 3.24
CA GLU A 11 4.61 10.42 1.85
C GLU A 11 3.25 11.04 1.47
N ALA A 12 2.14 10.38 1.81
CA ALA A 12 0.80 10.89 1.53
C ALA A 12 0.54 12.25 2.20
N ARG A 13 1.02 12.44 3.44
CA ARG A 13 0.93 13.73 4.15
C ARG A 13 1.78 14.81 3.47
N HIS A 14 3.00 14.48 3.09
CA HIS A 14 3.91 15.43 2.44
C HIS A 14 3.42 15.83 1.05
N ALA A 15 2.91 14.88 0.26
CA ALA A 15 2.36 15.16 -1.06
C ALA A 15 1.09 16.03 -1.03
N ALA A 16 0.33 15.98 0.06
CA ALA A 16 -0.81 16.87 0.30
C ALA A 16 -0.45 18.17 1.05
N GLU A 17 0.85 18.41 1.29
CA GLU A 17 1.38 19.60 1.98
C GLU A 17 0.77 19.84 3.37
N LEU A 18 0.38 18.78 4.09
CA LEU A 18 -0.23 18.89 5.41
C LEU A 18 0.79 18.76 6.53
N SER A 19 0.60 19.55 7.58
CA SER A 19 1.23 19.28 8.87
C SER A 19 0.59 18.06 9.55
N ARG A 20 1.31 17.47 10.52
CA ARG A 20 0.75 16.42 11.39
C ARG A 20 -0.52 16.86 12.11
N GLN A 21 -0.64 18.15 12.45
CA GLN A 21 -1.80 18.65 13.18
C GLN A 21 -3.03 18.74 12.26
N GLU A 22 -2.85 19.19 11.03
CA GLU A 22 -3.93 19.27 10.04
C GLU A 22 -4.43 17.90 9.63
N LEU A 23 -3.52 16.95 9.33
CA LEU A 23 -3.92 15.58 9.02
C LEU A 23 -4.62 14.92 10.21
N ALA A 24 -4.12 15.14 11.43
CA ALA A 24 -4.77 14.60 12.63
C ALA A 24 -6.20 15.13 12.79
N ALA A 25 -6.40 16.44 12.55
CA ALA A 25 -7.72 17.05 12.60
C ALA A 25 -8.67 16.47 11.54
N ARG A 26 -8.23 16.35 10.28
CA ARG A 26 -9.04 15.76 9.19
C ARG A 26 -9.41 14.31 9.48
N ALA A 27 -8.43 13.50 9.87
CA ALA A 27 -8.60 12.08 10.14
C ALA A 27 -9.25 11.75 11.51
N ARG A 28 -9.72 12.77 12.24
CA ARG A 28 -10.33 12.65 13.58
C ARG A 28 -9.47 11.81 14.53
N THR A 29 -8.17 12.08 14.53
CA THR A 29 -7.19 11.47 15.43
C THR A 29 -6.43 12.55 16.18
N SER A 30 -5.70 12.15 17.22
CA SER A 30 -4.84 13.08 17.95
C SER A 30 -3.49 13.23 17.25
N ARG A 31 -2.92 14.44 17.28
CA ARG A 31 -1.53 14.69 16.85
C ARG A 31 -0.50 13.72 17.49
N PRO A 32 -0.53 13.43 18.81
CA PRO A 32 0.42 12.47 19.39
C PRO A 32 0.17 11.03 18.92
N THR A 33 -1.08 10.62 18.66
CA THR A 33 -1.37 9.32 18.05
C THR A 33 -0.78 9.23 16.64
N LEU A 34 -0.99 10.26 15.81
CA LEU A 34 -0.42 10.30 14.46
C LEU A 34 1.11 10.28 14.50
N SER A 35 1.72 11.03 15.41
CA SER A 35 3.17 11.01 15.62
C SER A 35 3.65 9.61 16.02
N ALA A 36 2.93 8.89 16.87
CA ALA A 36 3.31 7.52 17.25
C ALA A 36 3.30 6.55 16.05
N TYR A 37 2.39 6.74 15.09
CA TYR A 37 2.37 5.97 13.84
C TYR A 37 3.55 6.34 12.93
N GLU A 38 3.76 7.64 12.68
CA GLU A 38 4.87 8.12 11.84
C GLU A 38 6.26 7.79 12.40
N HIS A 39 6.39 7.52 13.70
CA HIS A 39 7.65 7.11 14.32
C HIS A 39 7.73 5.60 14.58
N GLY A 40 6.73 4.81 14.13
CA GLY A 40 6.69 3.36 14.32
C GLY A 40 6.54 2.91 15.78
N ARG A 41 6.22 3.82 16.71
CA ARG A 41 5.96 3.49 18.13
C ARG A 41 4.64 2.77 18.32
N LYS A 42 3.70 2.97 17.40
CA LYS A 42 2.45 2.22 17.29
C LYS A 42 2.29 1.76 15.85
N SER A 43 1.79 0.55 15.66
CA SER A 43 1.36 0.08 14.34
C SER A 43 -0.12 0.43 14.17
N PRO A 44 -0.51 1.21 13.14
CA PRO A 44 -1.91 1.45 12.84
C PRO A 44 -2.60 0.14 12.38
N THR A 45 -3.91 0.05 12.60
CA THR A 45 -4.72 -1.02 12.01
C THR A 45 -4.88 -0.78 10.51
N LEU A 46 -5.24 -1.83 9.74
CA LEU A 46 -5.52 -1.68 8.30
C LEU A 46 -6.58 -0.59 8.02
N ASP A 47 -7.64 -0.52 8.82
CA ASP A 47 -8.64 0.56 8.74
C ASP A 47 -8.01 1.94 8.88
N THR A 48 -7.12 2.12 9.87
CA THR A 48 -6.45 3.40 10.11
C THR A 48 -5.48 3.73 8.96
N THR A 49 -4.77 2.73 8.44
CA THR A 49 -3.85 2.88 7.30
C THR A 49 -4.59 3.19 6.01
N ALA A 50 -5.84 2.73 5.83
CA ALA A 50 -6.67 3.11 4.69
C ALA A 50 -7.27 4.52 4.87
N ARG A 51 -7.73 4.84 6.08
CA ARG A 51 -8.40 6.12 6.36
C ARG A 51 -7.47 7.31 6.29
N LEU A 52 -6.25 7.22 6.83
CA LEU A 52 -5.35 8.38 6.91
C LEU A 52 -4.94 8.94 5.53
N PRO A 53 -4.50 8.12 4.56
CA PRO A 53 -4.21 8.60 3.20
C PRO A 53 -5.46 9.09 2.45
N ALA A 54 -6.65 8.55 2.75
CA ALA A 54 -7.89 9.01 2.11
C ALA A 54 -8.17 10.49 2.40
N GLU A 55 -7.86 10.97 3.61
CA GLU A 55 -7.97 12.39 4.00
C GLU A 55 -6.94 13.31 3.33
N THR A 56 -5.95 12.72 2.65
CA THR A 56 -4.94 13.43 1.84
C THR A 56 -5.19 13.28 0.34
N GLY A 57 -6.28 12.61 -0.06
CA GLY A 57 -6.63 12.37 -1.46
C GLY A 57 -5.97 11.13 -2.08
N PHE A 58 -5.38 10.25 -1.27
CA PHE A 58 -4.74 9.01 -1.72
C PHE A 58 -5.57 7.79 -1.31
N GLU A 59 -5.61 6.77 -2.16
CA GLU A 59 -6.27 5.49 -1.88
C GLU A 59 -5.25 4.40 -1.56
N LEU A 60 -5.55 3.57 -0.55
CA LEU A 60 -4.73 2.41 -0.22
C LEU A 60 -5.14 1.21 -1.08
N ALA A 61 -4.25 0.75 -1.96
CA ALA A 61 -4.45 -0.46 -2.74
C ALA A 61 -3.61 -1.64 -2.19
N SER A 62 -4.22 -2.81 -2.10
CA SER A 62 -3.52 -4.07 -1.80
C SER A 62 -3.69 -5.03 -2.97
N TRP A 63 -2.61 -5.65 -3.41
CA TRP A 63 -2.66 -6.70 -4.42
C TRP A 63 -2.31 -8.03 -3.79
N ASP A 64 -3.00 -9.09 -4.21
CA ASP A 64 -2.59 -10.43 -3.85
C ASP A 64 -1.25 -10.71 -4.54
N ARG A 65 -0.24 -11.04 -3.74
CA ARG A 65 0.99 -11.60 -4.27
C ARG A 65 0.85 -13.11 -4.14
N PRO A 66 0.80 -13.88 -5.24
CA PRO A 66 0.72 -15.32 -5.13
C PRO A 66 1.96 -15.77 -4.33
N SER A 67 1.72 -16.46 -3.22
CA SER A 67 2.80 -17.12 -2.52
C SER A 67 3.36 -18.14 -3.50
N THR A 68 4.67 -18.12 -3.75
CA THR A 68 5.30 -19.20 -4.50
C THR A 68 4.97 -20.49 -3.75
N PRO A 69 4.20 -21.42 -4.33
CA PRO A 69 3.91 -22.69 -3.67
C PRO A 69 5.24 -23.39 -3.39
N ARG A 70 5.29 -24.10 -2.26
CA ARG A 70 6.53 -24.71 -1.74
C ARG A 70 7.23 -25.65 -2.75
N ASN A 71 6.50 -26.15 -3.74
CA ASN A 71 6.98 -27.02 -4.81
C ASN A 71 7.14 -26.30 -6.17
N TRP A 72 7.30 -24.97 -6.19
CA TRP A 72 7.49 -24.24 -7.43
C TRP A 72 8.77 -24.71 -8.15
N PRO A 73 8.68 -25.20 -9.40
CA PRO A 73 9.86 -25.65 -10.11
C PRO A 73 10.80 -24.46 -10.31
N ALA A 74 12.05 -24.60 -9.85
CA ALA A 74 13.05 -23.53 -9.78
C ALA A 74 13.43 -22.91 -11.15
N ALA A 75 12.85 -23.39 -12.24
CA ALA A 75 13.06 -22.82 -13.55
C ALA A 75 11.88 -23.14 -14.48
N LYS A 76 11.49 -22.11 -15.25
CA LYS A 76 10.78 -22.12 -16.55
C LYS A 76 9.26 -21.86 -16.51
N SER A 77 8.90 -20.82 -17.26
CA SER A 77 7.57 -20.39 -17.74
C SER A 77 6.47 -20.17 -16.71
N TRP A 78 6.13 -18.90 -16.49
CA TRP A 78 4.80 -18.54 -16.03
C TRP A 78 3.76 -19.03 -17.06
N PRO A 79 2.76 -19.84 -16.71
CA PRO A 79 1.63 -20.07 -17.59
C PRO A 79 0.90 -18.74 -17.76
N CYS A 80 0.77 -18.30 -19.00
CA CYS A 80 0.13 -17.04 -19.41
C CYS A 80 -1.28 -16.87 -18.81
N SER A 81 -1.91 -17.97 -18.38
CA SER A 81 -3.28 -18.07 -17.87
C SER A 81 -3.53 -17.52 -16.46
N ILE A 82 -2.48 -17.24 -15.67
CA ILE A 82 -2.61 -16.83 -14.24
C ILE A 82 -2.50 -15.30 -14.05
N GLY A 83 -2.23 -14.53 -15.11
CA GLY A 83 -2.23 -13.05 -15.05
C GLY A 83 -3.62 -12.42 -14.88
N PRO A 84 -3.70 -11.16 -14.41
CA PRO A 84 -4.95 -10.41 -14.39
C PRO A 84 -5.51 -10.31 -15.83
N LYS A 85 -6.80 -10.60 -16.00
CA LYS A 85 -7.48 -10.78 -17.31
C LYS A 85 -7.63 -9.48 -18.13
N HIS A 86 -6.93 -8.40 -17.77
CA HIS A 86 -7.14 -7.05 -18.27
C HIS A 86 -5.99 -6.55 -19.13
N GLU A 87 -5.37 -7.39 -19.95
CA GLU A 87 -4.56 -6.89 -21.06
C GLU A 87 -4.66 -7.90 -22.21
N THR A 88 -5.64 -7.64 -23.07
CA THR A 88 -5.85 -8.32 -24.34
C THR A 88 -4.56 -8.35 -25.16
N SER A 89 -4.11 -9.57 -25.45
CA SER A 89 -3.62 -9.99 -26.76
C SER A 89 -2.52 -9.13 -27.40
N ARG A 90 -1.30 -9.66 -27.42
CA ARG A 90 -0.53 -9.76 -28.68
C ARG A 90 0.63 -10.77 -28.58
N THR A 91 0.45 -11.85 -29.34
CA THR A 91 1.44 -12.72 -30.01
C THR A 91 2.41 -13.55 -29.14
N CYS A 92 1.99 -14.76 -28.76
CA CYS A 92 2.89 -15.92 -28.78
C CYS A 92 2.79 -16.55 -30.17
N THR A 93 3.85 -16.42 -30.97
CA THR A 93 4.03 -17.23 -32.18
C THR A 93 4.59 -18.59 -31.78
N HIS A 94 4.06 -19.64 -32.41
CA HIS A 94 4.35 -21.07 -32.18
C HIS A 94 5.77 -21.46 -32.62
#